data_AF-A0A9D4PEM6-F1
#
_entry.id   AF-A0A9D4PEM6-F1
#
_cell.length_a   1.000
_cell.length_b   1.000
_cell.length_c   1.000
_cell.angle_alpha   90.00
_cell.angle_beta   90.00
_cell.angle_gamma   90.00
#
_symmetry.space_group_name_H-M   'P 1'
#
loop_
_entity.id
_entity.type
_entity.pdbx_description
1 polymer ?
#
loop_
_entity_poly.entity_id
_entity_poly.type
_entity_poly.pdbx_seq_one_letter_code
_entity_poly.pdbx_strand_id
1 'polypeptide(L)'
;MGIGFVGPALRVWYITLERIVGSGGGRAMVVKKVFLDQAVFTPVFLPSFLVTLGALQGRSWGSIKDTVRADFLPILKANYMLWPAAQLINFRFVPLSYRVPFASCVALVWNTYLAWKANRTQPA
;
A
#
# COMPACT_ATOMS: atom_id res chain seq x y z
N MET A 1 2.06 0.13 -14.52
CA MET A 1 1.53 1.07 -13.52
C MET A 1 2.54 1.58 -12.48
N GLY A 2 3.57 0.82 -12.13
CA GLY A 2 4.54 1.23 -11.09
C GLY A 2 5.61 2.26 -11.52
N ILE A 3 5.89 2.42 -12.82
CA ILE A 3 7.04 3.25 -13.27
C ILE A 3 6.62 4.69 -13.60
N GLY A 4 5.42 4.91 -14.18
CA GLY A 4 5.01 6.24 -14.66
C GLY A 4 4.41 7.18 -13.60
N PHE A 5 3.68 6.66 -12.62
CA PHE A 5 2.96 7.48 -11.62
C PHE A 5 3.52 7.31 -10.20
N VAL A 6 3.85 6.07 -9.84
CA VAL A 6 4.35 5.72 -8.50
C VAL A 6 5.81 6.14 -8.31
N GLY A 7 6.64 6.03 -9.35
CA GLY A 7 8.05 6.43 -9.32
C GLY A 7 8.28 7.92 -9.00
N PRO A 8 7.65 8.87 -9.72
CA PRO A 8 7.77 10.30 -9.42
C PRO A 8 7.19 10.68 -8.05
N ALA A 9 6.04 10.10 -7.67
CA ALA A 9 5.40 10.37 -6.38
C ALA A 9 6.24 9.89 -5.19
N LEU A 10 6.82 8.68 -5.28
CA LEU A 10 7.75 8.14 -4.27
C LEU A 10 9.01 9.00 -4.18
N ARG A 11 9.55 9.46 -5.30
CA ARG A 11 10.74 10.31 -5.31
C ARG A 11 10.50 11.63 -4.59
N VAL A 12 9.39 12.30 -4.88
CA VAL A 12 9.00 13.56 -4.20
C VAL A 12 8.77 13.33 -2.70
N TRP A 13 8.15 12.21 -2.36
CA TRP A 13 7.87 11.88 -0.96
C TRP A 13 9.16 11.59 -0.17
N TYR A 14 10.07 10.76 -0.70
CA TYR A 14 11.34 10.49 -0.03
C TYR A 14 12.19 11.75 0.15
N ILE A 15 12.21 12.65 -0.83
CA ILE A 15 12.89 13.94 -0.69
C ILE A 15 12.26 14.79 0.43
N THR A 16 10.93 14.84 0.50
CA THR A 16 10.20 15.56 1.57
C THR A 16 10.49 14.95 2.94
N LEU A 17 10.52 13.63 3.02
CA LEU A 17 10.73 12.88 4.25
C LEU A 17 12.17 13.03 4.76
N GLU A 18 13.15 13.10 3.86
CA GLU A 18 14.52 13.48 4.19
C GLU A 18 14.66 14.92 4.65
N ARG A 19 13.90 15.87 4.07
CA ARG A 19 13.90 17.27 4.52
C ARG A 19 13.30 17.46 5.92
N ILE A 20 12.26 16.70 6.26
CA ILE A 20 11.56 16.82 7.55
C ILE A 20 12.33 16.10 8.66
N VAL A 21 12.85 14.89 8.39
CA VAL A 21 13.43 14.04 9.43
C VAL A 21 14.97 14.12 9.46
N GLY A 22 15.60 14.58 8.37
CA GLY A 22 17.05 14.65 8.21
C GLY A 22 17.66 13.40 7.55
N SER A 23 18.83 13.54 6.93
CA SER A 23 19.52 12.49 6.16
C SER A 23 20.31 11.49 7.03
N GLY A 24 20.25 11.59 8.36
CA GLY A 24 21.01 10.75 9.28
C GLY A 24 20.47 9.32 9.44
N GLY A 25 21.39 8.37 9.71
CA GLY A 25 21.11 6.93 9.85
C GLY A 25 20.81 6.43 11.27
N GLY A 26 20.59 7.34 12.24
CA GLY A 26 20.36 6.95 13.64
C GLY A 26 19.04 6.19 13.83
N ARG A 27 19.01 5.17 14.71
CA ARG A 27 17.83 4.32 14.97
C ARG A 27 16.55 5.13 15.27
N ALA A 28 16.65 6.20 16.07
CA ALA A 28 15.52 7.09 16.37
C ALA A 28 15.00 7.85 15.13
N MET A 29 15.90 8.20 14.22
CA MET A 29 15.58 8.89 12.96
C MET A 29 14.87 7.93 12.00
N VAL A 30 15.36 6.69 11.88
CA VAL A 30 14.74 5.62 11.08
C VAL A 30 13.32 5.31 11.57
N VAL A 31 13.10 5.19 12.88
CA VAL A 31 11.76 4.95 13.44
C VAL A 31 10.82 6.14 13.15
N LYS A 32 11.29 7.38 13.28
CA LYS A 32 10.52 8.58 12.90
C LYS A 32 10.15 8.58 11.41
N LYS A 33 11.11 8.23 10.54
CA LYS A 33 10.88 8.13 9.09
C LYS A 33 9.78 7.12 8.77
N VAL A 34 9.86 5.91 9.35
CA VAL A 34 8.85 4.85 9.16
C VAL A 34 7.48 5.27 9.70
N PHE A 35 7.43 5.93 10.85
CA PHE A 35 6.16 6.38 11.42
C PHE A 35 5.49 7.45 10.55
N LEU A 36 6.25 8.42 10.03
CA LEU A 36 5.75 9.43 9.08
C LEU A 36 5.31 8.82 7.76
N ASP A 37 6.04 7.83 7.26
CA ASP A 37 5.70 7.10 6.04
C ASP A 37 4.35 6.38 6.20
N GLN A 38 4.17 5.64 7.29
CA GLN A 38 2.92 4.92 7.57
C GLN A 38 1.75 5.85 7.93
N ALA A 39 2.00 6.97 8.63
CA ALA A 39 0.94 7.87 9.07
C ALA A 39 0.47 8.85 7.98
N VAL A 40 1.33 9.21 7.02
CA VAL A 40 1.05 10.28 6.05
C VAL A 40 1.06 9.77 4.61
N PHE A 41 2.06 8.97 4.23
CA PHE A 41 2.13 8.46 2.85
C PHE A 41 1.07 7.42 2.59
N THR A 42 0.93 6.44 3.50
CA THR A 42 -0.03 5.35 3.35
C THR A 42 -1.47 5.82 3.15
N PRO A 43 -2.05 6.75 3.95
CA PRO A 43 -3.43 7.20 3.72
C PRO A 43 -3.63 8.04 2.46
N VAL A 44 -2.57 8.58 1.84
CA VAL A 44 -2.65 9.34 0.58
C VAL A 44 -2.36 8.45 -0.64
N PHE A 45 -1.50 7.45 -0.48
CA PHE A 45 -1.12 6.50 -1.53
C PHE A 45 -2.14 5.38 -1.71
N LEU A 46 -2.79 4.91 -0.64
CA LEU A 46 -3.82 3.86 -0.74
C LEU A 46 -5.02 4.28 -1.62
N PRO A 47 -5.62 5.48 -1.44
CA PRO A 47 -6.76 5.91 -2.25
C PRO A 47 -6.37 6.09 -3.72
N SER A 48 -5.19 6.64 -3.99
CA SER A 48 -4.70 6.84 -5.37
C SER A 48 -4.38 5.51 -6.06
N PHE A 49 -3.88 4.52 -5.32
CA PHE A 49 -3.76 3.15 -5.81
C PHE A 49 -5.13 2.51 -6.09
N LEU A 50 -6.10 2.65 -5.18
CA LEU A 50 -7.46 2.11 -5.35
C LEU A 50 -8.21 2.78 -6.53
N VAL A 51 -8.03 4.09 -6.73
CA VAL A 51 -8.59 4.83 -7.88
C VAL A 51 -8.00 4.31 -9.18
N THR A 52 -6.68 4.12 -9.23
CA THR A 52 -6.00 3.60 -10.42
C THR A 52 -6.42 2.17 -10.73
N LEU A 53 -6.57 1.33 -9.69
CA LEU A 53 -7.07 -0.03 -9.81
C LEU A 53 -8.52 -0.06 -10.31
N GLY A 54 -9.38 0.82 -9.79
CA GLY A 54 -10.77 0.94 -10.24
C GLY A 54 -10.88 1.41 -11.70
N ALA A 55 -10.03 2.34 -12.12
CA ALA A 55 -9.94 2.79 -13.51
C ALA A 55 -9.48 1.67 -14.45
N LEU A 56 -8.50 0.85 -14.03
CA LEU A 56 -8.04 -0.32 -14.77
C LEU A 56 -9.08 -1.42 -14.90
N GLN A 57 -9.96 -1.53 -13.90
CA GLN A 57 -11.08 -2.45 -13.91
C GLN A 57 -12.29 -1.91 -14.70
N GLY A 58 -12.17 -0.73 -15.34
CA GLY A 58 -13.24 -0.13 -16.14
C GLY A 58 -14.44 0.36 -15.32
N ARG A 59 -14.27 0.61 -14.02
CA ARG A 59 -15.36 1.04 -13.13
C ARG A 59 -15.73 2.51 -13.34
N SER A 60 -16.99 2.85 -13.16
CA SER A 60 -17.45 4.24 -13.21
C SER A 60 -16.87 5.07 -12.05
N TRP A 61 -16.58 6.35 -12.30
CA TRP A 61 -16.01 7.26 -11.31
C TRP A 61 -16.84 7.40 -10.02
N GLY A 62 -18.17 7.28 -10.12
CA GLY A 62 -19.07 7.26 -8.96
C GLY A 62 -18.85 6.02 -8.09
N SER A 63 -18.83 4.83 -8.72
CA SER A 63 -18.59 3.55 -8.02
C SER A 63 -17.21 3.50 -7.37
N ILE A 64 -16.18 4.09 -7.99
CA ILE A 64 -14.83 4.20 -7.42
C ILE A 64 -14.84 5.05 -6.14
N LYS A 65 -15.50 6.22 -6.16
CA LYS A 65 -15.60 7.10 -4.98
C LYS A 65 -16.34 6.45 -3.82
N ASP A 66 -17.46 5.78 -4.11
CA ASP A 66 -18.27 5.14 -3.07
C ASP A 66 -17.55 3.92 -2.47
N THR A 67 -16.85 3.14 -3.30
CA THR A 67 -15.98 2.04 -2.84
C THR A 67 -14.84 2.56 -1.97
N VAL A 68 -14.16 3.65 -2.38
CA VAL A 68 -13.13 4.25 -1.53
C VAL A 68 -13.73 4.75 -0.22
N ARG A 69 -14.90 5.39 -0.22
CA ARG A 69 -15.48 5.93 1.01
C ARG A 69 -15.94 4.84 1.98
N ALA A 70 -16.54 3.76 1.47
CA ALA A 70 -17.09 2.67 2.29
C ALA A 70 -16.03 1.64 2.70
N ASP A 71 -15.13 1.28 1.78
CA ASP A 71 -14.19 0.17 1.99
C ASP A 71 -12.79 0.60 2.42
N PHE A 72 -12.44 1.90 2.39
CA PHE A 72 -11.10 2.37 2.74
C PHE A 72 -10.66 1.96 4.14
N LEU A 73 -11.45 2.21 5.18
CA LEU A 73 -11.09 1.82 6.56
C LEU A 73 -11.00 0.28 6.73
N PRO A 74 -11.96 -0.52 6.25
CA PRO A 74 -11.86 -1.98 6.28
C PRO A 74 -10.66 -2.53 5.50
N ILE A 75 -10.35 -1.98 4.32
CA ILE A 75 -9.20 -2.38 3.50
C ILE A 75 -7.91 -1.98 4.22
N LEU A 76 -7.83 -0.77 4.78
CA LEU A 76 -6.68 -0.28 5.52
C LEU A 76 -6.37 -1.18 6.72
N LYS A 77 -7.39 -1.57 7.50
CA LYS A 77 -7.21 -2.48 8.63
C LYS A 77 -6.74 -3.87 8.19
N ALA A 78 -7.31 -4.41 7.12
CA ALA A 78 -6.88 -5.70 6.58
C ALA A 78 -5.43 -5.65 6.06
N ASN A 79 -5.04 -4.53 5.43
CA ASN A 79 -3.68 -4.30 4.96
C ASN A 79 -2.69 -4.27 6.14
N TYR A 80 -3.02 -3.52 7.20
CA TYR A 80 -2.22 -3.44 8.43
C TYR A 80 -2.16 -4.74 9.22
N MET A 81 -3.04 -5.72 8.98
CA MET A 81 -2.92 -7.04 9.60
C MET A 81 -2.12 -8.00 8.73
N LEU A 82 -2.38 -8.02 7.41
CA LEU A 82 -1.76 -8.94 6.48
C LEU A 82 -0.26 -8.65 6.30
N TRP A 83 0.09 -7.39 6.03
CA TRP A 83 1.46 -7.05 5.65
C TRP A 83 2.46 -7.20 6.80
N PRO A 84 2.18 -6.76 8.03
CA PRO A 84 3.10 -6.98 9.15
C PRO A 84 3.30 -8.47 9.47
N ALA A 85 2.24 -9.28 9.44
CA ALA A 85 2.34 -10.72 9.64
C ALA A 85 3.15 -11.39 8.53
N ALA A 86 2.88 -11.05 7.27
CA ALA A 86 3.60 -11.56 6.12
C ALA A 86 5.08 -11.15 6.15
N GLN A 87 5.38 -9.88 6.44
CA GLN A 87 6.76 -9.37 6.52
C GLN A 87 7.52 -10.00 7.69
N LEU A 88 6.86 -10.26 8.82
CA LEU A 88 7.46 -10.99 9.94
C LEU A 88 7.88 -12.40 9.51
N ILE A 89 6.99 -13.11 8.81
CA ILE A 89 7.31 -14.45 8.26
C ILE A 89 8.44 -14.35 7.24
N ASN A 90 8.37 -13.37 6.34
CA ASN A 90 9.35 -13.15 5.28
C ASN A 90 10.75 -12.91 5.83
N PHE A 91 10.89 -12.04 6.82
CA PHE A 91 12.20 -11.73 7.39
C PHE A 91 12.70 -12.79 8.37
N ARG A 92 11.81 -13.50 9.06
CA ARG A 92 12.18 -14.53 10.04
C ARG A 92 12.51 -15.88 9.42
N PHE A 93 11.73 -16.32 8.43
CA PHE A 93 11.80 -17.70 7.91
C PHE A 93 12.27 -17.78 6.45
N VAL A 94 12.16 -16.70 5.67
CA VAL A 94 12.47 -16.74 4.23
C VAL A 94 13.90 -16.21 3.97
N PRO A 95 14.78 -17.02 3.35
CA PRO A 95 16.13 -16.59 2.97
C PRO A 95 16.07 -15.42 1.99
N LEU A 96 17.10 -14.56 1.98
CA LEU A 96 17.12 -13.30 1.24
C LEU A 96 16.67 -13.45 -0.24
N SER A 97 17.14 -14.49 -0.92
CA SER A 97 16.83 -14.77 -2.33
C SER A 97 15.35 -15.09 -2.60
N TYR A 98 14.62 -15.59 -1.60
CA TYR A 98 13.23 -16.01 -1.73
C TYR A 98 12.23 -14.98 -1.19
N ARG A 99 12.71 -13.86 -0.61
CA ARG A 99 11.83 -12.87 0.01
C ARG A 99 10.93 -12.15 -0.99
N VAL A 100 11.44 -11.93 -2.19
CA VAL A 100 10.70 -11.32 -3.31
C VAL A 100 9.60 -12.27 -3.79
N PRO A 101 9.86 -13.53 -4.17
CA PRO A 101 8.80 -14.43 -4.60
C PRO A 101 7.77 -14.70 -3.49
N PHE A 102 8.18 -14.79 -2.21
CA PHE A 102 7.22 -14.88 -1.09
C PHE A 102 6.30 -13.65 -1.01
N ALA A 103 6.87 -12.44 -1.07
CA ALA A 103 6.09 -11.21 -1.05
C ALA A 103 5.15 -11.11 -2.27
N SER A 104 5.58 -11.60 -3.43
CA SER A 104 4.75 -11.69 -4.63
C SER A 104 3.55 -12.62 -4.45
N CYS A 105 3.72 -13.78 -3.81
CA CYS A 105 2.61 -14.67 -3.48
C CYS A 105 1.59 -14.00 -2.54
N VAL A 106 2.07 -13.32 -1.49
CA VAL A 106 1.21 -12.56 -0.57
C VAL A 106 0.49 -11.42 -1.30
N ALA A 107 1.18 -10.73 -2.20
CA ALA A 107 0.59 -9.68 -3.02
C ALA A 107 -0.51 -10.24 -3.94
N LEU A 108 -0.36 -11.45 -4.46
CA LEU A 108 -1.41 -12.11 -5.26
C LEU A 108 -2.67 -12.33 -4.41
N VAL A 109 -2.52 -12.90 -3.21
CA VAL A 109 -3.63 -13.10 -2.25
C VAL A 109 -4.30 -11.78 -1.89
N TRP A 110 -3.51 -10.73 -1.66
CA TRP A 110 -4.01 -9.38 -1.38
C TRP A 110 -4.83 -8.82 -2.55
N ASN A 111 -4.36 -8.96 -3.78
CA ASN A 111 -5.07 -8.53 -4.98
C ASN A 111 -6.37 -9.30 -5.18
N THR A 112 -6.40 -10.60 -4.91
CA THR A 112 -7.63 -11.42 -4.94
C THR A 112 -8.63 -10.97 -3.88
N TYR A 113 -8.18 -10.69 -2.65
CA TYR A 113 -9.03 -10.14 -1.59
C TYR A 113 -9.63 -8.78 -1.99
N LEU A 114 -8.81 -7.89 -2.54
CA LEU A 114 -9.26 -6.60 -3.05
C LEU A 114 -10.29 -6.77 -4.17
N ALA A 115 -10.04 -7.68 -5.13
CA ALA A 115 -10.96 -7.96 -6.22
C ALA A 115 -12.31 -8.50 -5.71
N TRP A 116 -12.29 -9.46 -4.79
CA TRP A 116 -13.51 -10.01 -4.18
C TRP A 116 -14.31 -8.95 -3.42
N LYS A 117 -13.63 -8.14 -2.61
CA LYS A 117 -14.28 -7.09 -1.83
C LYS A 117 -14.90 -6.04 -2.75
N ALA A 118 -14.14 -5.62 -3.76
CA ALA A 118 -14.60 -4.67 -4.76
C ALA A 118 -15.76 -5.24 -5.61
N ASN A 119 -15.89 -6.55 -5.78
CA ASN A 119 -17.03 -7.16 -6.47
C ASN A 119 -18.31 -7.20 -5.61
N ARG A 120 -18.18 -7.25 -4.28
CA ARG A 120 -19.33 -7.21 -3.36
C ARG A 120 -19.95 -5.84 -3.21
N THR A 121 -19.21 -4.78 -3.48
CA THR A 121 -19.71 -3.39 -3.44
C THR A 121 -20.45 -2.98 -4.73
N GLN A 122 -20.60 -3.88 -5.71
CA GLN A 122 -21.50 -3.69 -6.85
C GLN A 122 -22.90 -4.16 -6.46
N PRO A 123 -23.91 -3.26 -6.35
CA PRO A 123 -25.29 -3.70 -6.39
C PRO A 123 -25.57 -4.28 -7.78
N ALA A 124 -26.29 -5.40 -7.81
CA ALA A 124 -26.80 -6.00 -9.04
C ALA A 124 -27.71 -5.04 -9.81
#